data_AF-A0A2S2PE23-F1
#
_entry.id   AF-A0A2S2PE23-F1
#
_cell.length_a   1.000
_cell.length_b   1.000
_cell.length_c   1.000
_cell.angle_alpha   90.00
_cell.angle_beta   90.00
_cell.angle_gamma   90.00
#
_symmetry.space_group_name_H-M   'P 1'
#
loop_
_entity.id
_entity.type
_entity.pdbx_description
1 polymer ?
#
loop_
_entity_poly.entity_id
_entity_poly.type
_entity_poly.pdbx_seq_one_letter_code
_entity_poly.pdbx_strand_id
1 'polypeptide(L)'
;MCILLLFNTHDKLSFEDIRSETDIPDKDLIRALQSLALGKPSQRILLKTPKCKEIELTHEFCVNELFTSKLHRVKIQTVAAKGETEPERKETRSKVDEDRKHEIEAAIVRVMKSRKKMI
;
A
#
# COMPACT_ATOMS: atom_id res chain seq x y z
N MET A 1 -11.50 -2.75 6.13
CA MET A 1 -12.48 -3.19 7.15
C MET A 1 -13.46 -4.21 6.59
N CYS A 2 -13.94 -4.03 5.34
CA CYS A 2 -14.81 -4.99 4.65
C CYS A 2 -14.28 -6.44 4.61
N ILE A 3 -12.98 -6.66 4.37
CA ILE A 3 -12.40 -8.02 4.31
C ILE A 3 -12.69 -8.85 5.56
N LEU A 4 -12.50 -8.29 6.76
CA LEU A 4 -12.72 -9.03 8.01
C LEU A 4 -14.20 -9.29 8.28
N LEU A 5 -15.09 -8.46 7.73
CA LEU A 5 -16.53 -8.61 7.93
C LEU A 5 -17.07 -9.85 7.20
N LEU A 6 -16.46 -10.24 6.08
CA LEU A 6 -16.85 -11.43 5.33
C LEU A 6 -16.75 -12.71 6.16
N PHE A 7 -15.81 -12.73 7.11
CA PHE A 7 -15.60 -13.87 7.99
C PHE A 7 -16.65 -13.99 9.12
N ASN A 8 -17.63 -13.09 9.18
CA ASN A 8 -18.80 -13.26 10.04
C ASN A 8 -19.83 -14.23 9.45
N THR A 9 -19.82 -14.42 8.13
CA THR A 9 -20.75 -15.31 7.40
C THR A 9 -20.05 -16.50 6.78
N HIS A 10 -18.73 -16.40 6.52
CA HIS A 10 -17.93 -17.45 5.90
C HIS A 10 -16.75 -17.84 6.78
N ASP A 11 -16.58 -19.13 7.05
CA ASP A 11 -15.43 -19.62 7.84
C ASP A 11 -14.12 -19.54 7.05
N LYS A 12 -14.22 -19.66 5.71
CA LYS A 12 -13.08 -19.74 4.80
C LYS A 12 -13.44 -19.16 3.44
N LEU A 13 -12.54 -18.36 2.88
CA LEU A 13 -12.71 -17.71 1.58
C LEU A 13 -11.41 -17.74 0.78
N SER A 14 -11.51 -17.94 -0.53
CA SER A 14 -10.37 -17.76 -1.43
C SER A 14 -10.08 -16.28 -1.69
N PHE A 15 -8.91 -15.97 -2.22
CA PHE A 15 -8.61 -14.62 -2.68
C PHE A 15 -9.60 -14.15 -3.73
N GLU A 16 -10.01 -15.05 -4.64
CA GLU A 16 -10.99 -14.75 -5.69
C GLU A 16 -12.36 -14.39 -5.11
N ASP A 17 -12.83 -15.14 -4.11
CA ASP A 17 -14.11 -14.85 -3.44
C ASP A 17 -14.07 -13.47 -2.78
N ILE A 18 -13.04 -13.20 -1.97
CA ILE A 18 -12.85 -11.92 -1.28
C ILE A 18 -12.80 -10.77 -2.29
N ARG A 19 -12.11 -10.97 -3.42
CA ARG A 19 -12.02 -9.98 -4.50
C ARG A 19 -13.40 -9.70 -5.09
N SER A 20 -14.16 -10.74 -5.43
CA SER A 20 -15.48 -10.60 -6.04
C SER A 20 -16.51 -9.96 -5.12
N GLU A 21 -16.42 -10.21 -3.80
CA GLU A 21 -17.37 -9.64 -2.83
C GLU A 21 -17.03 -8.21 -2.42
N THR A 22 -15.76 -7.81 -2.50
CA THR A 22 -15.31 -6.49 -2.02
C THR A 22 -15.00 -5.49 -3.11
N ASP A 23 -14.87 -5.95 -4.37
CA ASP A 23 -14.44 -5.16 -5.53
C ASP A 23 -13.14 -4.36 -5.29
N ILE A 24 -12.27 -4.85 -4.39
CA ILE A 24 -10.98 -4.22 -4.12
C ILE A 24 -9.99 -4.58 -5.24
N PRO A 25 -9.26 -3.59 -5.80
CA PRO A 25 -8.20 -3.87 -6.77
C PRO A 25 -7.14 -4.83 -6.23
N ASP A 26 -6.69 -5.76 -7.06
CA ASP A 26 -5.81 -6.88 -6.67
C ASP A 26 -4.58 -6.42 -5.88
N LYS A 27 -3.94 -5.33 -6.30
CA LYS A 27 -2.75 -4.77 -5.63
C LYS A 27 -3.03 -4.35 -4.18
N ASP A 28 -4.17 -3.70 -3.97
CA ASP A 28 -4.57 -3.24 -2.65
C ASP A 28 -5.06 -4.39 -1.78
N LEU A 29 -5.78 -5.34 -2.37
CA LEU A 29 -6.26 -6.53 -1.68
C LEU A 29 -5.09 -7.41 -1.21
N ILE A 30 -4.09 -7.64 -2.07
CA ILE A 30 -2.87 -8.37 -1.71
C ILE A 30 -2.17 -7.68 -0.53
N ARG A 31 -2.00 -6.35 -0.58
CA ARG A 31 -1.35 -5.58 0.50
C ARG A 31 -2.13 -5.67 1.81
N ALA A 32 -3.46 -5.60 1.75
CA ALA A 32 -4.33 -5.76 2.90
C ALA A 32 -4.17 -7.17 3.50
N LEU A 33 -4.34 -8.22 2.70
CA LEU A 33 -4.22 -9.61 3.14
C LEU A 33 -2.81 -9.96 3.64
N GLN A 34 -1.75 -9.38 3.07
CA GLN A 34 -0.39 -9.51 3.60
C GLN A 34 -0.29 -8.98 5.05
N SER A 35 -0.93 -7.85 5.33
CA SER A 35 -0.95 -7.26 6.67
C SER A 35 -1.69 -8.13 7.69
N LEU A 36 -2.75 -8.82 7.24
CA LEU A 36 -3.65 -9.62 8.09
C LEU A 36 -3.16 -11.06 8.31
N ALA A 37 -2.55 -11.67 7.28
CA ALA A 37 -2.21 -13.10 7.26
C ALA A 37 -0.70 -13.39 7.24
N LEU A 38 0.13 -12.50 6.69
CA LEU A 38 1.57 -12.73 6.50
C LEU A 38 2.46 -11.87 7.42
N GLY A 39 1.86 -11.03 8.27
CA GLY A 39 2.56 -10.20 9.25
C GLY A 39 3.30 -11.00 10.34
N LYS A 40 3.69 -10.32 11.42
CA LYS A 40 4.30 -10.99 12.58
C LYS A 40 3.35 -12.07 13.12
N PRO A 41 3.83 -13.28 13.50
CA PRO A 41 2.95 -14.34 14.00
C PRO A 41 2.00 -13.90 15.12
N SER A 42 2.46 -13.04 16.02
CA SER A 42 1.66 -12.44 17.11
C SER A 42 0.65 -11.38 16.68
N GLN A 43 0.54 -11.09 15.38
CA GLN A 43 -0.37 -10.12 14.77
C GLN A 43 -1.18 -10.74 13.63
N ARG A 44 -1.04 -12.04 13.35
CA ARG A 44 -1.78 -12.73 12.29
C ARG A 44 -3.17 -13.06 12.78
N ILE A 45 -4.15 -12.33 12.27
CA ILE A 45 -5.56 -12.56 12.56
C ILE A 45 -6.22 -13.47 11.52
N LEU A 46 -5.60 -13.62 10.35
CA LEU A 46 -5.98 -14.60 9.33
C LEU A 46 -4.88 -15.64 9.15
N LEU A 47 -5.26 -16.87 8.83
CA LEU A 47 -4.38 -17.94 8.38
C LEU A 47 -4.54 -18.11 6.88
N LYS A 48 -3.42 -18.38 6.19
CA LYS A 48 -3.40 -18.62 4.74
C LYS A 48 -3.00 -20.06 4.44
N THR A 49 -3.68 -20.68 3.49
CA THR A 49 -3.38 -22.00 2.94
C THR A 49 -3.20 -21.90 1.42
N PRO A 50 -2.07 -22.34 0.84
CA PRO A 50 -0.84 -22.84 1.48
C PRO A 50 -0.04 -21.76 2.21
N LYS A 51 0.82 -22.19 3.14
CA LYS A 51 1.73 -21.32 3.91
C LYS A 51 2.95 -20.92 3.08
N CYS A 52 2.78 -19.94 2.19
CA CYS A 52 3.85 -19.32 1.41
C CYS A 52 3.81 -17.79 1.49
N LYS A 53 4.86 -17.12 0.99
CA LYS A 53 4.98 -15.65 1.01
C LYS A 53 4.11 -14.96 -0.04
N GLU A 54 3.70 -15.68 -1.08
CA GLU A 54 2.94 -15.15 -2.19
C GLU A 54 1.43 -15.36 -1.98
N ILE A 55 0.64 -14.48 -2.58
CA ILE A 55 -0.83 -14.56 -2.56
C ILE A 55 -1.27 -14.75 -4.01
N GLU A 56 -1.92 -15.87 -4.27
CA GLU A 56 -2.49 -16.26 -5.55
C GLU A 56 -4.02 -16.31 -5.43
N LEU A 57 -4.71 -16.33 -6.57
CA LEU A 57 -6.17 -16.33 -6.64
C LEU A 57 -6.80 -17.53 -5.90
N THR A 58 -6.13 -18.68 -5.94
CA THR A 58 -6.58 -19.94 -5.33
C THR A 58 -6.25 -20.05 -3.85
N HIS A 59 -5.49 -19.12 -3.28
CA HIS A 59 -5.11 -19.18 -1.88
C HIS A 59 -6.30 -18.86 -0.97
N GLU A 60 -6.46 -19.68 0.06
CA GLU A 60 -7.58 -19.56 0.98
C GLU A 60 -7.16 -18.95 2.30
N PHE A 61 -8.09 -18.21 2.89
CA PHE A 61 -7.94 -17.50 4.14
C PHE A 61 -9.04 -17.94 5.12
N CYS A 62 -8.68 -18.08 6.39
CA CYS A 62 -9.63 -18.29 7.49
C CYS A 62 -9.19 -17.53 8.74
N VAL A 63 -10.09 -17.35 9.70
CA VAL A 63 -9.78 -16.66 10.96
C VAL A 63 -8.82 -17.49 11.82
N ASN A 64 -7.83 -16.84 12.41
CA ASN A 64 -6.90 -17.48 13.34
C ASN A 64 -7.51 -17.54 14.75
N GLU A 65 -8.22 -18.61 15.07
CA GLU A 65 -8.82 -18.82 16.40
C GLU A 65 -7.79 -18.94 17.54
N LEU A 66 -6.53 -19.27 17.21
CA LEU A 66 -5.43 -19.36 18.19
C LEU A 66 -4.73 -18.02 18.45
N PHE A 67 -5.26 -16.93 17.88
CA PHE A 67 -4.69 -15.60 18.07
C PHE A 67 -4.81 -15.14 19.53
N THR A 68 -3.69 -14.70 20.11
CA THR A 68 -3.65 -14.15 21.47
C THR A 68 -2.82 -12.85 21.49
N SER A 69 -3.25 -11.89 22.33
CA SER A 69 -2.55 -10.62 22.52
C SER A 69 -2.59 -10.20 23.99
N LYS A 70 -1.47 -9.69 24.50
CA LYS A 70 -1.38 -9.08 25.83
C LYS A 70 -2.07 -7.71 25.90
N LEU A 71 -2.30 -7.08 24.75
CA LEU A 71 -2.93 -5.77 24.63
C LEU A 71 -4.40 -5.93 24.23
N HIS A 72 -5.29 -5.21 24.92
CA HIS A 72 -6.72 -5.13 24.55
C HIS A 72 -6.93 -4.49 23.18
N ARG A 73 -6.12 -3.46 22.83
CA ARG A 73 -6.14 -2.83 21.50
C ARG A 73 -4.94 -3.32 20.70
N VAL A 74 -5.19 -4.21 19.73
CA VAL A 74 -4.16 -4.70 18.82
C VAL A 74 -4.04 -3.77 17.63
N LYS A 75 -2.85 -3.19 17.45
CA LYS A 75 -2.54 -2.41 16.25
C LYS A 75 -1.98 -3.34 15.18
N ILE A 76 -2.76 -3.59 14.13
CA ILE A 76 -2.28 -4.24 12.91
C ILE A 76 -1.54 -3.19 12.08
N GLN A 77 -0.26 -3.42 11.84
CA GLN A 77 0.53 -2.54 10.98
C GLN A 77 0.21 -2.89 9.53
N THR A 78 -0.29 -1.91 8.79
CA THR A 78 -0.43 -2.03 7.34
C THR A 78 0.96 -2.12 6.73
N VAL A 79 1.16 -3.07 5.83
CA VAL A 79 2.35 -3.08 4.97
C VAL A 79 2.37 -1.75 4.23
N ALA A 80 3.30 -0.87 4.63
CA ALA A 80 3.46 0.42 3.97
C ALA A 80 3.78 0.17 2.49
N ALA A 81 3.25 1.01 1.60
CA ALA A 81 3.77 1.07 0.24
C ALA A 81 5.30 1.23 0.35
N LYS A 82 6.06 0.30 -0.22
CA LYS A 82 7.52 0.38 -0.26
C LYS A 82 7.88 1.59 -1.13
N GLY A 83 7.95 2.78 -0.55
CA GLY A 83 8.17 4.02 -1.29
C GLY A 83 7.08 4.34 -2.33
N GLU A 84 7.25 5.48 -2.98
CA GLU A 84 6.54 5.78 -4.23
C GLU A 84 6.81 4.65 -5.23
N THR A 85 5.74 4.19 -5.89
CA THR A 85 5.89 3.27 -7.02
C THR A 85 6.74 3.94 -8.10
N GLU A 86 7.50 3.18 -8.89
CA GLU A 86 8.32 3.74 -9.99
C GLU A 86 7.57 4.78 -10.88
N PRO A 87 6.28 4.59 -11.26
CA PRO A 87 5.54 5.63 -11.97
C PRO A 87 5.29 6.90 -11.15
N GLU A 88 4.90 6.78 -9.88
CA GLU A 88 4.74 7.94 -8.98
C GLU A 88 6.07 8.68 -8.82
N ARG A 89 7.17 7.95 -8.64
CA ARG A 89 8.52 8.51 -8.51
C ARG A 89 8.96 9.27 -9.77
N LYS A 90 8.60 8.76 -10.95
CA LYS A 90 8.87 9.43 -12.23
C LYS A 90 8.04 10.72 -12.37
N GLU A 91 6.77 10.68 -11.96
CA GLU A 91 5.91 11.86 -11.96
C GLU A 91 6.44 12.94 -11.00
N THR A 92 6.83 12.55 -9.78
CA THR A 92 7.46 13.45 -8.80
C THR A 92 8.71 14.11 -9.37
N ARG A 93 9.60 13.33 -10.02
CA ARG A 93 10.79 13.88 -10.68
C ARG A 93 10.45 14.85 -11.80
N SER A 94 9.47 14.53 -12.64
CA SER A 94 9.04 15.40 -13.73
C SER A 94 8.52 16.74 -13.23
N LYS A 95 7.75 16.75 -12.13
CA LYS A 95 7.26 17.99 -11.50
C LYS A 95 8.41 18.85 -10.97
N VAL A 96 9.38 18.22 -10.30
CA VAL A 96 10.58 18.91 -9.80
C VAL A 96 11.39 19.54 -10.94
N ASP A 97 11.52 18.86 -12.08
CA ASP A 97 12.26 19.41 -13.22
C ASP A 97 11.53 20.58 -13.91
N GLU A 98 10.19 20.56 -13.95
CA GLU A 98 9.41 21.72 -14.40
C GLU A 98 9.54 22.92 -13.45
N ASP A 99 9.43 22.70 -12.14
CA ASP A 99 9.59 23.76 -11.14
C ASP A 99 10.98 24.42 -11.23
N ARG A 100 12.03 23.62 -11.45
CA ARG A 100 13.39 24.13 -11.66
C ARG A 100 13.50 25.05 -12.88
N LYS A 101 12.78 24.79 -13.97
CA LYS A 101 12.80 25.67 -15.15
C LYS A 101 12.27 27.06 -14.77
N HIS A 102 11.13 27.10 -14.06
CA HIS A 102 10.54 28.37 -13.61
C HIS A 102 11.46 29.12 -12.64
N GLU A 103 12.12 28.42 -11.72
CA GLU A 103 13.10 29.03 -10.81
C GLU A 103 14.30 29.62 -11.56
N ILE A 104 14.83 28.90 -12.55
CA ILE A 104 15.95 29.34 -13.39
C ILE A 104 15.55 30.59 -14.20
N GLU A 105 14.39 30.57 -14.86
CA GLU A 105 13.88 31.73 -15.61
C GLU A 105 13.70 32.94 -14.69
N ALA A 106 13.11 32.75 -13.51
CA ALA A 106 12.93 33.81 -12.54
C ALA A 106 14.28 34.37 -12.04
N ALA A 107 15.29 33.53 -11.86
CA ALA A 107 16.63 33.95 -11.48
C ALA A 107 17.32 34.75 -12.59
N ILE A 108 17.23 34.30 -13.85
CA ILE A 108 17.76 34.99 -15.03
C ILE A 108 17.14 36.40 -15.12
N VAL A 109 15.81 36.51 -15.06
CA VAL A 109 15.11 37.81 -15.10
C VAL A 109 15.55 38.71 -13.95
N ARG A 110 15.73 38.16 -12.74
CA ARG A 110 16.22 38.92 -11.57
C ARG A 110 17.61 39.51 -11.82
N VAL A 111 18.53 38.71 -12.37
CA VAL A 111 19.89 39.15 -12.70
C VAL A 111 19.90 40.17 -13.82
N MET A 112 19.14 39.93 -14.89
CA MET A 112 19.04 40.83 -16.04
C MET A 112 18.50 42.21 -15.64
N LYS A 113 17.44 42.24 -14.83
CA LYS A 113 16.83 43.49 -14.35
C LYS A 113 17.79 44.29 -13.47
N SER A 114 18.60 43.61 -12.65
CA SER A 114 19.62 44.23 -11.79
C SER A 114 20.77 44.82 -12.61
N ARG A 115 21.29 44.09 -13.61
CA ARG A 115 22.49 44.48 -14.37
C ARG A 115 22.24 45.38 -15.57
N LYS A 116 20.98 45.52 -16.04
CA LYS A 116 20.57 46.27 -17.26
C LYS A 116 21.37 45.88 -18.53
N LYS A 117 22.01 44.72 -18.53
CA LYS A 117 22.80 44.20 -19.66
C LYS A 117 22.69 42.68 -19.66
N MET A 118 22.43 42.09 -20.82
CA MET A 118 22.44 40.64 -21.03
C MET A 118 23.89 40.22 -21.32
N ILE A 119 24.33 39.08 -20.77
CA ILE A 119 25.57 38.41 -21.21
C ILE A 119 25.26 37.73 -22.54
#